data_AF-A0A3Q3G6V3-F1
#
_entry.id   AF-A0A3Q3G6V3-F1
#
_cell.length_a   1.000
_cell.length_b   1.000
_cell.length_c   1.000
_cell.angle_alpha   90.00
_cell.angle_beta   90.00
_cell.angle_gamma   90.00
#
_symmetry.space_group_name_H-M   'P 1'
#
loop_
_entity.id
_entity.type
_entity.pdbx_description
1 polymer ?
#
loop_
_entity_poly.entity_id
_entity_poly.type
_entity_poly.pdbx_seq_one_letter_code
_entity_poly.pdbx_strand_id
1 'polypeptide(L)'
;MQDWVSLCVFSLLLSLITIACYMLYSGLSSDIIVLTGSPPIKKITVAYKFKQGPYKNCGQLFKESHSIGPKLSCIGVYYDDPKKVPGPLCRYAVGSILSEGENKADEELLKSYKSSSFNVFSFPEVTHVVTTSFPRRTFLSVLLGVRRVYPQLEQYIKKRRLCAHPFIEIYREGHIHFMAPLARQGDFYVPEVRRIERRISEEEEMHSDSDVSGADSNSEYSSGSGVLLSDSRETSLAASSVRSVSLQDQEERDCREPSSGGISLKELDCEQTGGQRVEREELLHGDSDQKSLEAPTQEWWGVVGEE
;
A
#
# COMPACT_ATOMS: atom_id res chain seq x y z
N MET A 1 15.72 -50.64 -12.99
CA MET A 1 14.63 -49.65 -13.15
C MET A 1 14.04 -49.23 -11.80
N GLN A 2 13.69 -50.18 -10.92
CA GLN A 2 13.16 -49.91 -9.57
C GLN A 2 14.01 -48.94 -8.73
N ASP A 3 15.34 -49.11 -8.73
CA ASP A 3 16.24 -48.29 -7.89
C ASP A 3 16.32 -46.83 -8.35
N TRP A 4 16.27 -46.58 -9.67
CA TRP A 4 16.22 -45.22 -10.21
C TRP A 4 14.92 -44.52 -9.86
N VAL A 5 13.79 -45.23 -9.96
CA VAL A 5 12.48 -44.70 -9.56
C VAL A 5 12.47 -44.37 -8.07
N SER A 6 13.02 -45.25 -7.24
CA SER A 6 13.17 -45.02 -5.79
C SER A 6 14.02 -43.76 -5.51
N LEU A 7 15.19 -43.63 -6.12
CA LEU A 7 16.05 -42.45 -5.99
C LEU A 7 15.36 -41.16 -6.44
N CYS A 8 14.61 -41.20 -7.56
CA CYS A 8 13.82 -40.06 -8.02
C CYS A 8 12.74 -39.67 -7.01
N VAL A 9 12.03 -40.64 -6.42
CA VAL A 9 11.00 -40.38 -5.39
C VAL A 9 11.63 -39.79 -4.13
N PHE A 10 12.77 -40.33 -3.65
CA PHE A 10 13.47 -39.77 -2.50
C PHE A 10 13.99 -38.34 -2.76
N SER A 11 14.52 -38.08 -3.97
CA SER A 11 14.97 -36.75 -4.36
C SER A 11 13.82 -35.74 -4.42
N LEU A 12 12.67 -36.13 -5.02
CA LEU A 12 11.46 -35.32 -5.06
C LEU A 12 10.93 -35.03 -3.66
N LEU A 13 10.90 -36.03 -2.77
CA LEU A 13 10.47 -35.86 -1.39
C LEU A 13 11.38 -34.89 -0.61
N LEU A 14 12.70 -35.03 -0.75
CA LEU A 14 13.66 -34.12 -0.11
C LEU A 14 13.52 -32.68 -0.66
N SER A 15 13.29 -32.54 -1.96
CA SER A 15 12.99 -31.24 -2.57
C SER A 15 11.70 -30.63 -2.01
N LEU A 16 10.62 -31.42 -1.87
CA LEU A 16 9.37 -30.95 -1.28
C LEU A 16 9.56 -30.50 0.18
N ILE A 17 10.31 -31.26 0.98
CA ILE A 17 10.62 -30.92 2.37
C ILE A 17 11.43 -29.61 2.44
N THR A 18 12.45 -29.45 1.60
CA THR A 18 13.24 -28.21 1.58
C THR A 18 12.41 -26.99 1.17
N ILE A 19 11.52 -27.13 0.18
CA ILE A 19 10.56 -26.09 -0.20
C ILE A 19 9.60 -25.78 0.96
N ALA A 20 9.05 -26.79 1.63
CA ALA A 20 8.18 -26.60 2.78
C ALA A 20 8.90 -25.88 3.93
N CYS A 21 10.13 -26.29 4.26
CA CYS A 21 10.98 -25.62 5.24
C CYS A 21 11.25 -24.16 4.84
N TYR A 22 11.53 -23.89 3.57
CA TYR A 22 11.74 -22.53 3.06
C TYR A 22 10.48 -21.67 3.16
N MET A 23 9.30 -22.23 2.87
CA MET A 23 8.00 -21.56 2.98
C MET A 23 7.70 -21.20 4.44
N LEU A 24 7.89 -22.15 5.37
CA LEU A 24 7.73 -21.92 6.81
C LEU A 24 8.73 -20.89 7.32
N TYR A 25 9.99 -21.01 6.94
CA TYR A 25 11.04 -20.03 7.29
C TYR A 25 10.70 -18.62 6.79
N SER A 26 10.10 -18.51 5.61
CA SER A 26 9.66 -17.26 4.99
C SER A 26 8.43 -16.63 5.65
N GLY A 27 7.85 -17.24 6.68
CA GLY A 27 6.74 -16.67 7.46
C GLY A 27 5.35 -17.12 7.03
N LEU A 28 5.22 -18.23 6.29
CA LEU A 28 3.91 -18.78 5.93
C LEU A 28 3.04 -19.11 7.16
N SER A 29 3.65 -19.49 8.27
CA SER A 29 2.98 -19.80 9.55
C SER A 29 3.09 -18.66 10.56
N SER A 30 3.59 -17.48 10.16
CA SER A 30 3.65 -16.34 11.05
C SER A 30 2.23 -15.85 11.35
N ASP A 31 1.98 -15.59 12.63
CA ASP A 31 0.74 -14.98 13.09
C ASP A 31 0.71 -13.50 12.72
N ILE A 32 -0.47 -12.99 12.38
CA ILE A 32 -0.67 -11.62 11.94
C ILE A 32 -1.67 -11.00 12.91
N ILE A 33 -1.16 -10.13 13.77
CA ILE A 33 -1.97 -9.44 14.77
C ILE A 33 -2.20 -8.02 14.26
N VAL A 34 -3.46 -7.70 13.97
CA VAL A 34 -3.87 -6.35 13.55
C VAL A 34 -4.35 -5.57 14.77
N LEU A 35 -3.71 -4.43 15.02
CA LEU A 35 -3.95 -3.59 16.17
C LEU A 35 -4.32 -2.18 15.73
N THR A 36 -5.12 -1.50 16.55
CA THR A 36 -5.26 -0.04 16.51
C THR A 36 -4.53 0.57 17.68
N GLY A 37 -3.69 1.56 17.43
CA GLY A 37 -2.91 2.21 18.46
C GLY A 37 -2.00 3.30 17.91
N SER A 38 -0.98 3.64 18.69
CA SER A 38 0.05 4.60 18.32
C SER A 38 0.85 4.12 17.11
N PRO A 39 1.29 5.02 16.21
CA PRO A 39 2.07 4.62 15.04
C PRO A 39 3.43 4.01 15.44
N PRO A 40 3.96 3.10 14.61
CA PRO A 40 5.32 2.60 14.79
C PRO A 40 6.39 3.65 14.44
N ILE A 41 5.98 4.83 13.96
CA ILE A 41 6.85 5.91 13.52
C ILE A 41 6.41 7.27 14.06
N LYS A 42 7.38 8.17 14.26
CA LYS A 42 7.14 9.59 14.50
C LYS A 42 6.97 10.34 13.17
N LYS A 43 7.12 11.67 13.19
CA LYS A 43 7.31 12.48 11.98
C LYS A 43 8.50 11.92 11.17
N ILE A 44 8.32 11.69 9.88
CA ILE A 44 9.39 11.17 9.02
C ILE A 44 9.63 12.07 7.81
N THR A 45 10.89 12.18 7.39
CA THR A 45 11.27 12.79 6.13
C THR A 45 11.68 11.70 5.16
N VAL A 46 11.04 11.68 4.00
CA VAL A 46 11.15 10.60 3.02
C VAL A 46 11.65 11.15 1.70
N ALA A 47 12.65 10.49 1.12
CA ALA A 47 12.94 10.61 -0.30
C ALA A 47 12.12 9.56 -1.04
N TYR A 48 11.33 9.96 -2.04
CA TYR A 48 10.43 9.07 -2.77
C TYR A 48 10.40 9.38 -4.27
N LYS A 49 10.03 8.37 -5.04
CA LYS A 49 9.58 8.51 -6.43
C LYS A 49 8.11 8.14 -6.50
N PHE A 50 7.32 9.04 -7.07
CA PHE A 50 5.93 8.79 -7.40
C PHE A 50 5.85 8.08 -8.76
N LYS A 51 5.02 7.02 -8.84
CA LYS A 51 4.68 6.36 -10.10
C LYS A 51 3.20 5.99 -10.14
N GLN A 52 2.67 5.95 -11.35
CA GLN A 52 1.39 5.34 -11.68
C GLN A 52 1.66 4.05 -12.47
N GLY A 53 1.00 2.97 -12.08
CA GLY A 53 1.14 1.67 -12.72
C GLY A 53 0.99 0.49 -11.74
N PRO A 54 1.12 -0.74 -12.25
CA PRO A 54 0.88 -1.94 -11.45
C PRO A 54 1.87 -2.04 -10.29
N TYR A 55 1.38 -2.32 -9.07
CA TYR A 55 2.22 -2.42 -7.86
C TYR A 55 3.31 -3.49 -7.95
N LYS A 56 3.17 -4.52 -8.80
CA LYS A 56 4.24 -5.49 -9.07
C LYS A 56 5.54 -4.84 -9.59
N ASN A 57 5.46 -3.64 -10.16
CA ASN A 57 6.61 -2.89 -10.67
C ASN A 57 7.32 -2.05 -9.59
N CYS A 58 6.81 -2.03 -8.34
CA CYS A 58 7.42 -1.26 -7.25
C CYS A 58 8.85 -1.75 -6.89
N GLY A 59 9.15 -3.02 -7.15
CA GLY A 59 10.43 -3.64 -6.79
C GLY A 59 11.65 -2.96 -7.41
N GLN A 60 11.52 -2.38 -8.61
CA GLN A 60 12.62 -1.63 -9.23
C GLN A 60 12.93 -0.33 -8.46
N LEU A 61 11.90 0.40 -8.02
CA LEU A 61 12.08 1.62 -7.22
C LEU A 61 12.67 1.32 -5.85
N PHE A 62 12.27 0.20 -5.22
CA PHE A 62 12.88 -0.24 -3.97
C PHE A 62 14.37 -0.56 -4.14
N LYS A 63 14.76 -1.24 -5.22
CA LYS A 63 16.18 -1.51 -5.52
C LYS A 63 16.98 -0.23 -5.74
N GLU A 64 16.44 0.70 -6.53
CA GLU A 64 17.07 1.99 -6.79
C GLU A 64 17.26 2.78 -5.49
N SER A 65 16.19 2.92 -4.70
CA SER A 65 16.22 3.58 -3.39
C SER A 65 17.25 2.94 -2.44
N HIS A 66 17.25 1.61 -2.35
CA HIS A 66 18.17 0.87 -1.48
C HIS A 66 19.62 0.97 -1.92
N SER A 67 19.89 1.14 -3.22
CA SER A 67 21.26 1.34 -3.73
C SER A 67 21.89 2.66 -3.27
N ILE A 68 21.07 3.71 -3.08
CA ILE A 68 21.52 5.02 -2.60
C ILE A 68 21.68 5.01 -1.07
N GLY A 69 20.72 4.43 -0.36
CA GLY A 69 20.72 4.36 1.11
C GLY A 69 20.57 2.93 1.63
N PRO A 70 21.60 2.07 1.56
CA PRO A 70 21.47 0.65 1.93
C PRO A 70 21.19 0.44 3.42
N LYS A 71 21.56 1.42 4.26
CA LYS A 71 21.30 1.40 5.71
C LYS A 71 19.94 2.01 6.09
N LEU A 72 19.26 2.68 5.15
CA LEU A 72 17.99 3.35 5.42
C LEU A 72 16.82 2.38 5.36
N SER A 73 15.79 2.67 6.16
CA SER A 73 14.51 1.95 6.06
C SER A 73 13.81 2.34 4.76
N CYS A 74 13.40 1.36 3.98
CA CYS A 74 12.59 1.61 2.78
C CYS A 74 11.12 1.85 3.17
N ILE A 75 10.41 2.65 2.37
CA ILE A 75 8.99 2.95 2.58
C ILE A 75 8.24 2.90 1.24
N GLY A 76 7.04 2.32 1.28
CA GLY A 76 6.07 2.35 0.19
C GLY A 76 4.74 2.94 0.67
N VAL A 77 4.15 3.83 -0.11
CA VAL A 77 2.82 4.40 0.13
C VAL A 77 1.94 4.05 -1.06
N TYR A 78 0.82 3.39 -0.80
CA TYR A 78 -0.11 2.90 -1.81
C TYR A 78 -1.46 3.60 -1.61
N TYR A 79 -1.85 4.37 -2.63
CA TYR A 79 -3.00 5.27 -2.54
C TYR A 79 -4.31 4.62 -2.99
N ASP A 80 -4.22 3.54 -3.77
CA ASP A 80 -5.36 2.94 -4.45
C ASP A 80 -5.50 1.46 -4.08
N ASP A 81 -6.73 0.96 -4.10
CA ASP A 81 -7.02 -0.47 -3.92
C ASP A 81 -6.88 -1.19 -5.26
N PRO A 82 -5.92 -2.12 -5.44
CA PRO A 82 -5.70 -2.81 -6.72
C PRO A 82 -6.86 -3.75 -7.11
N LYS A 83 -7.82 -4.02 -6.21
CA LYS A 83 -9.06 -4.75 -6.52
C LYS A 83 -10.13 -3.83 -7.13
N LYS A 84 -10.02 -2.51 -6.92
CA LYS A 84 -10.99 -1.51 -7.37
C LYS A 84 -10.46 -0.64 -8.51
N VAL A 85 -9.17 -0.32 -8.47
CA VAL A 85 -8.50 0.52 -9.47
C VAL A 85 -7.70 -0.39 -10.42
N PRO A 86 -7.85 -0.25 -11.74
CA PRO A 86 -7.05 -0.99 -12.71
C PRO A 86 -5.55 -0.78 -12.48
N GLY A 87 -4.76 -1.85 -12.60
CA GLY A 87 -3.32 -1.83 -12.37
C GLY A 87 -2.57 -0.65 -13.00
N PRO A 88 -2.78 -0.30 -14.29
CA PRO A 88 -2.13 0.85 -14.92
C PRO A 88 -2.45 2.21 -14.29
N LEU A 89 -3.58 2.33 -13.59
CA LEU A 89 -4.05 3.56 -12.97
C LEU A 89 -3.69 3.65 -11.48
N CYS A 90 -3.28 2.54 -10.85
CA CYS A 90 -2.85 2.51 -9.46
C CYS A 90 -1.67 3.45 -9.20
N ARG A 91 -1.78 4.29 -8.16
CA ARG A 91 -0.79 5.28 -7.77
C ARG A 91 -0.04 4.79 -6.54
N TYR A 92 1.27 4.99 -6.53
CA TYR A 92 2.11 4.66 -5.40
C TYR A 92 3.36 5.55 -5.34
N ALA A 93 3.91 5.69 -4.14
CA ALA A 93 5.18 6.36 -3.89
C ALA A 93 6.12 5.40 -3.16
N VAL A 94 7.36 5.25 -3.65
CA VAL A 94 8.35 4.35 -3.05
C VAL A 94 9.66 5.08 -2.85
N GLY A 95 10.33 4.81 -1.72
CA GLY A 95 11.67 5.32 -1.48
C GLY A 95 12.22 4.93 -0.10
N SER A 96 12.91 5.87 0.54
CA SER A 96 13.62 5.65 1.80
C SER A 96 13.34 6.75 2.82
N ILE A 97 13.29 6.36 4.09
CA ILE A 97 13.19 7.27 5.23
C ILE A 97 14.59 7.85 5.47
N LEU A 98 14.73 9.17 5.29
CA LEU A 98 15.98 9.91 5.49
C LEU A 98 16.19 10.30 6.95
N SER A 99 15.11 10.65 7.64
CA SER A 99 15.15 10.97 9.07
C SER A 99 13.80 10.73 9.73
N GLU A 100 13.83 10.48 11.04
CA GLU A 100 12.66 10.28 11.88
C GLU A 100 12.76 11.13 13.15
N GLY A 101 11.63 11.73 13.56
CA GLY A 101 11.52 12.63 14.70
C GLY A 101 12.10 14.02 14.40
N GLU A 102 12.89 14.51 15.35
CA GLU A 102 13.57 15.81 15.26
C GLU A 102 14.94 15.73 14.59
N ASN A 103 15.37 14.53 14.21
CA ASN A 103 16.65 14.32 13.55
C ASN A 103 16.65 14.99 12.17
N LYS A 104 17.72 15.72 11.88
CA LYS A 104 17.95 16.29 10.55
C LYS A 104 18.39 15.17 9.59
N ALA A 105 17.87 15.23 8.37
CA ALA A 105 18.34 14.37 7.29
C ALA A 105 19.78 14.76 6.92
N ASP A 106 20.60 13.76 6.64
CA ASP A 106 21.95 13.95 6.13
C ASP A 106 21.91 14.67 4.77
N GLU A 107 22.65 15.77 4.66
CA GLU A 107 22.69 16.61 3.47
C GLU A 107 23.31 15.89 2.26
N GLU A 108 24.29 15.00 2.49
CA GLU A 108 24.93 14.22 1.42
C GLU A 108 23.97 13.19 0.84
N LEU A 109 23.22 12.50 1.71
CA LEU A 109 22.16 11.59 1.28
C LEU A 109 21.07 12.36 0.54
N LEU A 110 20.64 13.49 1.08
CA LEU A 110 19.60 14.31 0.46
C LEU A 110 20.01 14.79 -0.95
N LYS A 111 21.28 15.16 -1.14
CA LYS A 111 21.84 15.51 -2.46
C LYS A 111 21.86 14.30 -3.40
N SER A 112 22.26 13.13 -2.90
CA SER A 112 22.32 11.88 -3.67
C SER A 112 20.94 11.40 -4.13
N TYR A 113 19.92 11.51 -3.27
CA TYR A 113 18.54 11.20 -3.65
C TYR A 113 18.01 12.19 -4.69
N LYS A 114 18.28 13.49 -4.53
CA LYS A 114 17.88 14.52 -5.50
C LYS A 114 18.53 14.31 -6.86
N SER A 115 19.82 13.99 -6.92
CA SER A 115 20.52 13.72 -8.19
C SER A 115 19.94 12.49 -8.91
N SER A 116 19.46 11.49 -8.15
CA SER A 116 18.74 10.33 -8.68
C SER A 116 17.25 10.59 -8.95
N SER A 117 16.80 11.85 -9.01
CA SER A 117 15.40 12.24 -9.29
C SER A 117 14.37 11.77 -8.25
N PHE A 118 14.76 11.67 -6.98
CA PHE A 118 13.82 11.49 -5.87
C PHE A 118 13.34 12.85 -5.34
N ASN A 119 12.04 12.94 -5.07
CA ASN A 119 11.44 14.06 -4.38
C ASN A 119 11.55 13.85 -2.87
N VAL A 120 11.60 14.94 -2.11
CA VAL A 120 11.65 14.88 -0.64
C VAL A 120 10.33 15.43 -0.09
N PHE A 121 9.73 14.67 0.82
CA PHE A 121 8.49 15.06 1.49
C PHE A 121 8.51 14.59 2.94
N SER A 122 7.86 15.35 3.83
CA SER A 122 7.78 15.01 5.24
C SER A 122 6.36 14.59 5.60
N PHE A 123 6.22 13.36 6.10
CA PHE A 123 4.95 12.87 6.63
C PHE A 123 4.81 13.25 8.10
N PRO A 124 3.63 13.71 8.55
CA PRO A 124 3.42 14.11 9.92
C PRO A 124 3.35 12.90 10.87
N GLU A 125 3.53 13.17 12.16
CA GLU A 125 3.18 12.23 13.20
C GLU A 125 1.65 12.14 13.35
N VAL A 126 1.14 10.93 13.52
CA VAL A 126 -0.29 10.64 13.72
C VAL A 126 -0.53 10.02 15.08
N THR A 127 -1.71 10.26 15.65
CA THR A 127 -2.04 9.74 16.98
C THR A 127 -2.55 8.31 16.95
N HIS A 128 -3.30 7.94 15.90
CA HIS A 128 -3.94 6.64 15.79
C HIS A 128 -3.78 6.06 14.39
N VAL A 129 -3.30 4.82 14.33
CA VAL A 129 -3.18 4.04 13.11
C VAL A 129 -3.75 2.64 13.32
N VAL A 130 -4.16 2.00 12.24
CA VAL A 130 -4.24 0.54 12.19
C VAL A 130 -2.85 0.05 11.79
N THR A 131 -2.24 -0.83 12.57
CA THR A 131 -0.88 -1.32 12.34
C THR A 131 -0.78 -2.82 12.52
N THR A 132 0.15 -3.42 11.80
CA THR A 132 0.57 -4.81 11.96
C THR A 132 1.99 -4.99 11.47
N SER A 133 2.67 -6.04 11.94
CA SER A 133 4.03 -6.35 11.56
C SER A 133 4.12 -7.76 10.99
N PHE A 134 4.98 -7.93 9.98
CA PHE A 134 5.24 -9.22 9.36
C PHE A 134 6.75 -9.45 9.23
N PRO A 135 7.27 -10.64 9.55
CA PRO A 135 8.71 -10.90 9.43
C PRO A 135 9.16 -10.92 7.97
N ARG A 136 10.26 -10.22 7.70
CA ARG A 136 10.91 -10.13 6.38
C ARG A 136 12.26 -10.83 6.39
N ARG A 137 12.26 -12.11 6.02
CA ARG A 137 13.48 -12.93 5.94
C ARG A 137 13.95 -13.20 4.51
N THR A 138 13.01 -13.26 3.57
CA THR A 138 13.26 -13.64 2.17
C THR A 138 12.43 -12.78 1.22
N PHE A 139 12.70 -12.82 -0.09
CA PHE A 139 11.80 -12.16 -1.06
C PHE A 139 10.38 -12.73 -1.02
N LEU A 140 10.26 -14.04 -0.81
CA LEU A 140 8.98 -14.70 -0.64
C LEU A 140 8.19 -14.17 0.57
N SER A 141 8.89 -13.80 1.65
CA SER A 141 8.24 -13.19 2.83
C SER A 141 7.54 -11.87 2.51
N VAL A 142 8.05 -11.07 1.56
CA VAL A 142 7.36 -9.84 1.12
C VAL A 142 6.05 -10.18 0.41
N LEU A 143 6.08 -11.16 -0.50
CA LEU A 143 4.88 -11.59 -1.23
C LEU A 143 3.84 -12.22 -0.29
N LEU A 144 4.26 -13.06 0.65
CA LEU A 144 3.40 -13.66 1.66
C LEU A 144 2.83 -12.59 2.59
N GLY A 145 3.65 -11.62 2.99
CA GLY A 145 3.25 -10.47 3.79
C GLY A 145 2.11 -9.72 3.11
N VAL A 146 2.30 -9.25 1.88
CA VAL A 146 1.24 -8.56 1.13
C VAL A 146 -0.01 -9.43 0.97
N ARG A 147 0.13 -10.69 0.53
CA ARG A 147 -1.04 -11.55 0.28
C ARG A 147 -1.85 -11.89 1.53
N ARG A 148 -1.21 -12.03 2.69
CA ARG A 148 -1.89 -12.42 3.95
C ARG A 148 -2.29 -11.21 4.79
N VAL A 149 -1.48 -10.15 4.82
CA VAL A 149 -1.70 -8.97 5.67
C VAL A 149 -2.83 -8.10 5.14
N TYR A 150 -2.84 -7.76 3.84
CA TYR A 150 -3.86 -6.85 3.30
C TYR A 150 -5.31 -7.35 3.51
N PRO A 151 -5.65 -8.62 3.24
CA PRO A 151 -6.99 -9.13 3.52
C PRO A 151 -7.40 -9.04 5.00
N GLN A 152 -6.46 -9.32 5.92
CA GLN A 152 -6.74 -9.21 7.35
C GLN A 152 -6.89 -7.76 7.81
N LEU A 153 -6.08 -6.87 7.26
CA LEU A 153 -6.17 -5.43 7.52
C LEU A 153 -7.53 -4.88 7.02
N GLU A 154 -7.92 -5.21 5.80
CA GLU A 154 -9.22 -4.87 5.22
C GLU A 154 -10.39 -5.42 6.07
N GLN A 155 -10.32 -6.69 6.48
CA GLN A 155 -11.36 -7.31 7.32
C GLN A 155 -11.48 -6.62 8.68
N TYR A 156 -10.36 -6.28 9.31
CA TYR A 156 -10.32 -5.57 10.59
C TYR A 156 -10.93 -4.17 10.47
N ILE A 157 -10.52 -3.41 9.45
CA ILE A 157 -11.04 -2.06 9.14
C ILE A 157 -12.56 -2.13 8.91
N LYS A 158 -13.03 -3.09 8.10
CA LYS A 158 -14.46 -3.29 7.80
C LYS A 158 -15.26 -3.66 9.06
N LYS A 159 -14.77 -4.59 9.87
CA LYS A 159 -15.46 -5.06 11.10
C LYS A 159 -15.63 -3.93 12.11
N ARG A 160 -14.64 -3.04 12.22
CA ARG A 160 -14.67 -1.90 13.16
C ARG A 160 -15.20 -0.60 12.54
N ARG A 161 -15.60 -0.62 11.26
CA ARG A 161 -16.11 0.55 10.51
C ARG A 161 -15.13 1.73 10.55
N LEU A 162 -13.85 1.44 10.44
CA LEU A 162 -12.79 2.45 10.43
C LEU A 162 -12.60 3.01 9.02
N CYS A 163 -12.17 4.26 8.93
CA CYS A 163 -11.67 4.86 7.69
C CYS A 163 -10.16 4.97 7.79
N ALA A 164 -9.43 4.05 7.13
CA ALA A 164 -7.97 4.02 7.21
C ALA A 164 -7.36 4.06 5.80
N HIS A 165 -6.62 5.13 5.50
CA HIS A 165 -5.91 5.32 4.22
C HIS A 165 -4.85 6.42 4.35
N PRO A 166 -3.84 6.48 3.47
CA PRO A 166 -3.42 5.44 2.53
C PRO A 166 -2.76 4.25 3.26
N PHE A 167 -2.49 3.15 2.54
CA PHE A 167 -1.71 2.04 3.09
C PHE A 167 -0.21 2.31 2.95
N ILE A 168 0.52 2.12 4.05
CA ILE A 168 1.94 2.42 4.15
C ILE A 168 2.68 1.16 4.61
N GLU A 169 3.75 0.83 3.90
CA GLU A 169 4.65 -0.27 4.20
C GLU A 169 6.02 0.28 4.56
N ILE A 170 6.53 -0.05 5.75
CA ILE A 170 7.85 0.36 6.22
C ILE A 170 8.71 -0.88 6.44
N TYR A 171 9.84 -0.93 5.76
CA TYR A 171 10.77 -2.04 5.77
C TYR A 171 11.93 -1.70 6.73
N ARG A 172 11.85 -2.19 7.98
CA ARG A 172 12.80 -1.89 9.06
C ARG A 172 13.18 -3.17 9.79
N GLU A 173 14.45 -3.32 10.15
CA GLU A 173 14.94 -4.37 11.08
C GLU A 173 14.43 -5.79 10.79
N GLY A 174 14.44 -6.20 9.52
CA GLY A 174 13.98 -7.53 9.12
C GLY A 174 12.47 -7.76 9.29
N HIS A 175 11.67 -6.70 9.42
CA HIS A 175 10.22 -6.72 9.45
C HIS A 175 9.64 -5.77 8.40
N ILE A 176 8.37 -6.00 8.04
CA ILE A 176 7.53 -5.09 7.28
C ILE A 176 6.44 -4.62 8.23
N HIS A 177 6.41 -3.32 8.49
CA HIS A 177 5.33 -2.70 9.24
C HIS A 177 4.32 -2.17 8.25
N PHE A 178 3.11 -2.72 8.30
CA PHE A 178 1.97 -2.24 7.53
C PHE A 178 1.18 -1.32 8.44
N MET A 179 0.91 -0.10 7.98
CA MET A 179 0.09 0.83 8.73
C MET A 179 -0.85 1.63 7.83
N ALA A 180 -1.96 2.06 8.41
CA ALA A 180 -2.97 2.88 7.78
C ALA A 180 -3.40 4.00 8.75
N PRO A 181 -3.14 5.28 8.43
CA PRO A 181 -3.58 6.40 9.26
C PRO A 181 -5.10 6.48 9.41
N LEU A 182 -5.59 6.72 10.64
CA LEU A 182 -7.00 6.95 10.92
C LEU A 182 -7.39 8.44 10.95
N ALA A 183 -6.40 9.33 11.10
CA ALA A 183 -6.58 10.76 11.16
C ALA A 183 -5.56 11.46 10.26
N ARG A 184 -5.90 12.69 9.82
CA ARG A 184 -5.03 13.53 8.95
C ARG A 184 -4.54 12.78 7.70
N GLN A 185 -5.40 11.93 7.13
CA GLN A 185 -5.04 11.03 6.04
C GLN A 185 -4.50 11.80 4.83
N GLY A 186 -5.08 12.98 4.54
CA GLY A 186 -4.65 13.85 3.44
C GLY A 186 -3.19 14.31 3.52
N ASP A 187 -2.58 14.34 4.71
CA ASP A 187 -1.18 14.74 4.87
C ASP A 187 -0.19 13.64 4.44
N PHE A 188 -0.68 12.42 4.23
CA PHE A 188 0.11 11.31 3.68
C PHE A 188 0.06 11.23 2.15
N TYR A 189 -0.62 12.18 1.50
CA TYR A 189 -0.70 12.26 0.04
C TYR A 189 0.39 13.18 -0.49
N VAL A 190 1.30 12.59 -1.27
CA VAL A 190 2.35 13.36 -1.95
C VAL A 190 1.74 14.33 -2.97
N PRO A 191 2.42 15.47 -3.25
CA PRO A 191 1.87 16.53 -4.10
C PRO A 191 1.41 16.06 -5.49
N GLU A 192 2.05 15.06 -6.07
CA GLU A 192 1.72 14.50 -7.38
C GLU A 192 0.33 13.87 -7.40
N VAL A 193 -0.06 13.18 -6.31
CA VAL A 193 -1.39 12.56 -6.19
C VAL A 193 -2.47 13.63 -6.21
N ARG A 194 -2.26 14.71 -5.43
CA ARG A 194 -3.18 15.86 -5.36
C ARG A 194 -3.30 16.60 -6.70
N ARG A 195 -2.24 16.61 -7.50
CA ARG A 195 -2.28 17.20 -8.86
C ARG A 195 -3.10 16.36 -9.83
N ILE A 196 -2.96 15.04 -9.76
CA ILE A 196 -3.73 14.12 -10.61
C ILE A 196 -5.21 14.20 -10.27
N GLU A 197 -5.56 14.20 -8.98
CA GLU A 197 -6.96 14.33 -8.53
C GLU A 197 -7.60 15.61 -9.04
N ARG A 198 -6.90 16.75 -8.96
CA ARG A 198 -7.40 18.01 -9.50
C ARG A 198 -7.65 17.95 -11.01
N ARG A 199 -6.73 17.35 -11.78
CA ARG A 199 -6.88 17.22 -13.23
C ARG A 199 -8.08 16.36 -13.61
N ILE A 200 -8.30 15.26 -12.90
CA ILE A 200 -9.46 14.37 -13.13
C ILE A 200 -10.76 15.13 -12.85
N SER A 201 -10.84 15.87 -11.75
CA SER A 201 -12.02 16.68 -11.42
C SER A 201 -12.30 17.76 -12.47
N GLU A 202 -11.27 18.46 -12.97
CA GLU A 202 -11.41 19.46 -14.04
C GLU A 202 -11.93 18.85 -15.36
N GLU A 203 -11.50 17.64 -15.69
CA GLU A 203 -11.91 16.93 -16.91
C GLU A 203 -13.35 16.39 -16.80
N GLU A 204 -13.74 15.87 -15.63
CA GLU A 204 -15.12 15.44 -15.36
C GLU A 204 -16.13 16.60 -15.41
N GLU A 205 -15.79 17.77 -14.88
CA GLU A 205 -16.63 18.97 -14.96
C GLU A 205 -16.81 19.45 -16.40
N MET A 206 -15.73 19.43 -17.20
CA MET A 206 -15.79 19.81 -18.61
C MET A 206 -16.67 18.87 -19.45
N HIS A 207 -16.72 17.59 -19.12
CA HIS A 207 -17.56 16.62 -19.82
C HIS A 207 -19.05 16.71 -19.43
N SER A 208 -19.35 17.10 -18.19
CA SER A 208 -20.74 17.24 -17.71
C SER A 208 -21.50 18.40 -18.36
N ASP A 209 -20.82 19.46 -18.80
CA ASP A 209 -21.46 20.65 -19.38
C ASP A 209 -21.83 20.51 -20.87
N SER A 210 -21.43 19.41 -21.52
CA SER A 210 -21.66 19.20 -22.96
C SER A 210 -22.98 18.50 -23.33
N ASP A 211 -23.72 17.96 -22.34
CA ASP A 211 -24.93 17.15 -22.58
C ASP A 211 -26.27 17.91 -22.47
N VAL A 212 -26.26 19.26 -22.39
CA VAL A 212 -27.48 20.10 -22.40
C VAL A 212 -27.46 21.09 -23.57
N SER A 213 -27.54 20.59 -24.80
CA SER A 213 -28.08 21.40 -25.90
C SER A 213 -28.73 20.49 -26.96
N GLY A 214 -30.05 20.60 -27.12
CA GLY A 214 -30.75 20.02 -28.26
C GLY A 214 -32.06 19.31 -27.94
N ALA A 215 -33.06 20.05 -27.45
CA ALA A 215 -34.45 19.62 -27.54
C ALA A 215 -35.40 20.80 -27.75
N ASP A 216 -35.11 21.62 -28.76
CA ASP A 216 -36.11 22.54 -29.32
C ASP A 216 -37.03 21.74 -30.24
N SER A 217 -38.05 21.08 -29.67
CA SER A 217 -39.15 20.50 -30.44
C SER A 217 -40.21 21.58 -30.69
N ASN A 218 -40.04 22.30 -31.80
CA ASN A 218 -41.05 23.17 -32.37
C ASN A 218 -42.04 22.35 -33.20
N SER A 219 -43.33 22.39 -32.85
CA SER A 219 -44.42 22.03 -33.79
C SER A 219 -45.54 23.05 -33.72
N GLU A 220 -45.55 23.98 -34.67
CA GLU A 220 -46.70 24.82 -34.98
C GLU A 220 -47.39 24.28 -36.25
N TYR A 221 -48.69 23.95 -36.18
CA TYR A 221 -49.61 24.16 -37.31
C TYR A 221 -51.10 24.16 -36.87
N SER A 222 -51.66 25.38 -36.84
CA SER A 222 -52.96 25.87 -37.34
C SER A 222 -54.34 25.26 -36.99
N SER A 223 -55.13 26.13 -36.32
CA SER A 223 -56.50 26.62 -36.64
C SER A 223 -57.77 25.73 -36.55
N GLY A 224 -58.78 26.22 -35.80
CA GLY A 224 -60.19 25.82 -35.95
C GLY A 224 -61.15 26.18 -34.79
N SER A 225 -61.70 27.40 -34.83
CA SER A 225 -62.92 27.97 -34.20
C SER A 225 -63.67 27.26 -33.03
N GLY A 226 -64.03 28.07 -32.02
CA GLY A 226 -65.45 28.29 -31.69
C GLY A 226 -65.98 27.78 -30.33
N VAL A 227 -66.50 28.75 -29.55
CA VAL A 227 -67.67 28.67 -28.65
C VAL A 227 -67.46 28.24 -27.18
N LEU A 228 -67.46 29.28 -26.32
CA LEU A 228 -68.22 29.55 -25.08
C LEU A 228 -68.23 28.60 -23.84
N LEU A 229 -68.36 29.31 -22.69
CA LEU A 229 -68.77 28.95 -21.31
C LEU A 229 -67.61 28.62 -20.35
N SER A 230 -67.29 29.49 -19.36
CA SER A 230 -67.96 29.69 -18.04
C SER A 230 -68.03 28.36 -17.27
N ASP A 231 -67.66 28.20 -16.00
CA ASP A 231 -67.56 29.03 -14.79
C ASP A 231 -66.82 28.11 -13.77
N SER A 232 -65.93 28.50 -12.86
CA SER A 232 -66.25 28.95 -11.49
C SER A 232 -65.24 28.33 -10.50
N ARG A 233 -64.75 29.17 -9.55
CA ARG A 233 -64.53 28.99 -8.08
C ARG A 233 -64.01 27.64 -7.51
N GLU A 234 -63.30 27.51 -6.39
CA GLU A 234 -62.83 28.34 -5.25
C GLU A 234 -61.87 27.42 -4.43
N THR A 235 -60.65 27.86 -4.07
CA THR A 235 -60.17 28.21 -2.71
C THR A 235 -60.18 27.17 -1.57
N SER A 236 -59.02 27.11 -0.87
CA SER A 236 -58.83 26.93 0.59
C SER A 236 -58.87 25.50 1.16
N LEU A 237 -58.21 25.13 2.26
CA LEU A 237 -57.05 25.57 3.05
C LEU A 237 -56.90 24.49 4.15
N ALA A 238 -55.64 24.17 4.49
CA ALA A 238 -55.12 23.89 5.84
C ALA A 238 -55.61 22.73 6.75
N ALA A 239 -54.58 22.20 7.43
CA ALA A 239 -54.49 21.87 8.86
C ALA A 239 -54.67 20.41 9.32
N SER A 240 -53.53 19.81 9.67
CA SER A 240 -53.18 19.35 11.04
C SER A 240 -54.19 18.49 11.79
N SER A 241 -53.77 17.28 12.22
CA SER A 241 -53.47 17.02 13.64
C SER A 241 -52.93 15.61 13.85
N VAL A 242 -51.98 15.53 14.78
CA VAL A 242 -51.25 14.36 15.28
C VAL A 242 -52.14 13.53 16.21
N ARG A 243 -52.03 12.20 16.16
CA ARG A 243 -52.17 11.35 17.36
C ARG A 243 -51.41 10.04 17.24
N SER A 244 -50.54 9.83 18.21
CA SER A 244 -49.81 8.63 18.58
C SER A 244 -50.73 7.57 19.21
N VAL A 245 -50.31 6.29 19.21
CA VAL A 245 -50.18 5.40 20.41
C VAL A 245 -49.98 3.91 20.03
N SER A 246 -48.86 3.36 20.54
CA SER A 246 -48.50 2.00 21.01
C SER A 246 -48.78 0.67 20.27
N LEU A 247 -47.67 -0.02 19.95
CA LEU A 247 -47.23 -1.37 20.34
C LEU A 247 -48.24 -2.52 20.60
N GLN A 248 -48.14 -3.58 19.78
CA GLN A 248 -48.05 -5.01 20.15
C GLN A 248 -47.63 -5.81 18.89
N ASP A 249 -46.42 -6.36 18.82
CA ASP A 249 -45.96 -7.67 19.33
C ASP A 249 -46.42 -8.85 18.45
N GLN A 250 -45.50 -9.37 17.61
CA GLN A 250 -45.56 -10.74 17.07
C GLN A 250 -44.15 -11.19 16.62
N GLU A 251 -43.47 -11.96 17.48
CA GLU A 251 -42.43 -12.90 17.07
C GLU A 251 -43.07 -14.04 16.26
N GLU A 252 -42.48 -14.44 15.14
CA GLU A 252 -42.03 -15.83 14.98
C GLU A 252 -40.95 -15.97 13.90
N ARG A 253 -40.08 -16.92 14.17
CA ARG A 253 -38.74 -17.21 13.68
C ARG A 253 -38.85 -18.30 12.62
N ASP A 254 -38.08 -18.23 11.52
CA ASP A 254 -37.47 -19.47 11.00
C ASP A 254 -36.19 -19.25 10.18
N CYS A 255 -35.17 -20.01 10.54
CA CYS A 255 -33.84 -20.03 9.95
C CYS A 255 -33.74 -21.23 9.00
N ARG A 256 -33.41 -21.02 7.71
CA ARG A 256 -32.77 -22.06 6.87
C ARG A 256 -31.90 -21.46 5.77
N GLU A 257 -30.58 -21.55 5.96
CA GLU A 257 -29.61 -21.94 4.92
C GLU A 257 -29.33 -23.46 5.09
N PRO A 258 -28.58 -24.19 4.21
CA PRO A 258 -27.66 -23.75 3.16
C PRO A 258 -27.66 -24.56 1.84
N SER A 259 -27.04 -24.04 0.77
CA SER A 259 -26.41 -24.82 -0.34
C SER A 259 -25.79 -23.83 -1.36
N SER A 260 -24.47 -23.64 -1.37
CA SER A 260 -23.49 -24.32 -2.25
C SER A 260 -23.53 -23.88 -3.73
N GLY A 261 -22.49 -23.14 -4.13
CA GLY A 261 -22.08 -22.88 -5.51
C GLY A 261 -21.01 -21.79 -5.50
N GLY A 262 -19.71 -22.09 -5.42
CA GLY A 262 -18.93 -22.65 -6.53
C GLY A 262 -18.04 -21.54 -7.09
N ILE A 263 -17.01 -21.13 -6.34
CA ILE A 263 -16.08 -20.07 -6.76
C ILE A 263 -15.05 -20.71 -7.70
N SER A 264 -15.20 -20.42 -9.00
CA SER A 264 -14.21 -20.75 -10.03
C SER A 264 -12.92 -19.96 -9.78
N LEU A 265 -11.89 -20.69 -9.35
CA LEU A 265 -10.55 -20.19 -9.09
C LEU A 265 -9.84 -20.09 -10.45
N LYS A 266 -9.81 -18.89 -11.03
CA LYS A 266 -9.06 -18.63 -12.26
C LYS A 266 -7.58 -18.52 -11.91
N GLU A 267 -6.81 -19.52 -12.37
CA GLU A 267 -5.36 -19.59 -12.28
C GLU A 267 -4.71 -18.27 -12.71
N LEU A 268 -3.79 -17.78 -11.87
CA LEU A 268 -2.86 -16.71 -12.24
C LEU A 268 -1.50 -17.35 -12.46
N ASP A 269 -1.17 -17.56 -13.72
CA ASP A 269 0.18 -17.86 -14.20
C ASP A 269 1.15 -16.78 -13.70
N CYS A 270 2.07 -17.18 -12.83
CA CYS A 270 3.23 -16.41 -12.49
C CYS A 270 4.39 -16.98 -13.30
N GLU A 271 4.60 -16.46 -14.51
CA GLU A 271 5.79 -16.79 -15.29
C GLU A 271 7.05 -16.43 -14.48
N GLN A 272 7.79 -17.47 -14.14
CA GLN A 272 9.06 -17.43 -13.45
C GLN A 272 10.11 -16.96 -14.46
N THR A 273 10.41 -15.66 -14.50
CA THR A 273 11.55 -15.17 -15.29
C THR A 273 12.84 -15.75 -14.68
N GLY A 274 13.49 -16.59 -15.49
CA GLY A 274 14.59 -17.45 -15.12
C GLY A 274 15.80 -16.75 -14.53
N GLY A 275 16.51 -17.49 -13.70
CA GLY A 275 17.85 -17.14 -13.26
C GLY A 275 18.84 -17.25 -14.40
N GLN A 276 19.75 -16.28 -14.46
CA GLN A 276 21.09 -16.49 -14.97
C GLN A 276 22.07 -16.04 -13.89
N ARG A 277 22.89 -17.00 -13.46
CA ARG A 277 24.13 -16.82 -12.72
C ARG A 277 25.25 -17.30 -13.64
N VAL A 278 26.46 -16.82 -13.39
CA VAL A 278 27.73 -17.07 -14.12
C VAL A 278 27.88 -16.05 -15.27
N GLU A 279 28.87 -15.15 -15.26
CA GLU A 279 30.30 -15.41 -15.19
C GLU A 279 31.11 -14.55 -14.20
N ARG A 280 32.15 -15.21 -13.67
CA ARG A 280 33.26 -14.69 -12.89
C ARG A 280 34.49 -14.98 -13.76
N GLU A 281 35.13 -13.94 -14.29
CA GLU A 281 36.50 -13.94 -14.82
C GLU A 281 37.16 -12.70 -14.21
N GLU A 282 38.06 -12.83 -13.24
CA GLU A 282 39.51 -13.04 -13.41
C GLU A 282 40.14 -12.09 -14.43
N LEU A 283 40.75 -11.02 -13.90
CA LEU A 283 41.77 -10.25 -14.61
C LEU A 283 42.97 -10.05 -13.68
N LEU A 284 44.06 -10.71 -14.05
CA LEU A 284 45.39 -10.62 -13.44
C LEU A 284 46.16 -9.42 -14.00
N HIS A 285 46.57 -8.52 -13.12
CA HIS A 285 47.81 -7.71 -13.17
C HIS A 285 47.82 -6.87 -11.89
N GLY A 286 48.85 -6.79 -11.06
CA GLY A 286 50.26 -7.02 -11.26
C GLY A 286 50.96 -5.92 -10.45
N ASP A 287 51.63 -6.34 -9.39
CA ASP A 287 52.78 -5.70 -8.72
C ASP A 287 52.64 -4.27 -8.16
N SER A 288 52.83 -4.12 -6.84
CA SER A 288 53.91 -3.27 -6.26
C SER A 288 53.86 -3.18 -4.73
N ASP A 289 55.03 -3.52 -4.16
CA ASP A 289 55.71 -2.90 -3.02
C ASP A 289 55.24 -3.12 -1.56
N GLN A 290 55.98 -4.03 -0.95
CA GLN A 290 56.12 -4.27 0.48
C GLN A 290 57.25 -3.39 1.07
N LYS A 291 56.91 -2.42 1.92
CA LYS A 291 57.79 -1.73 2.88
C LYS A 291 56.88 -0.89 3.80
N SER A 292 56.90 -0.86 5.13
CA SER A 292 57.72 -1.41 6.21
C SER A 292 57.11 -0.91 7.54
N LEU A 293 57.66 -1.39 8.67
CA LEU A 293 57.77 -0.75 10.00
C LEU A 293 56.71 -1.07 11.06
N GLU A 294 57.15 -1.97 11.95
CA GLU A 294 57.35 -1.73 13.38
C GLU A 294 56.18 -1.16 14.22
N ALA A 295 55.73 -2.02 15.14
CA ALA A 295 55.02 -1.60 16.35
C ALA A 295 55.98 -0.92 17.35
N PRO A 296 55.48 0.03 18.15
CA PRO A 296 56.01 0.21 19.49
C PRO A 296 54.92 0.06 20.56
N THR A 297 55.26 -0.80 21.51
CA THR A 297 54.80 -0.81 22.90
C THR A 297 55.01 0.56 23.54
N GLN A 298 54.04 1.06 24.30
CA GLN A 298 54.37 1.99 25.40
C GLN A 298 53.33 1.94 26.54
N GLU A 299 53.85 1.55 27.70
CA GLU A 299 53.29 1.66 29.04
C GLU A 299 52.98 3.11 29.41
N TRP A 300 51.93 3.32 30.21
CA TRP A 300 51.72 4.56 30.97
C TRP A 300 51.49 4.22 32.45
N TRP A 301 52.54 4.34 33.25
CA TRP A 301 52.48 4.87 34.63
C TRP A 301 52.60 6.40 34.49
N GLY A 302 51.89 7.31 35.15
CA GLY A 302 51.34 7.34 36.52
C GLY A 302 51.96 8.56 37.23
N VAL A 303 51.17 9.58 37.58
CA VAL A 303 51.51 10.73 38.47
C VAL A 303 50.16 11.26 39.01
N VAL A 304 49.76 11.09 40.28
CA VAL A 304 50.21 11.67 41.56
C VAL A 304 49.85 13.16 41.76
N GLY A 305 49.22 13.43 42.91
CA GLY A 305 48.93 14.72 43.54
C GLY A 305 47.64 14.57 44.37
N GLU A 306 47.67 14.28 45.67
CA GLU A 306 47.85 15.24 46.81
C GLU A 306 46.87 16.42 46.66
N GLU A 307 45.91 16.66 47.55
CA GLU A 307 45.94 16.76 49.02
C GLU A 307 44.66 16.24 49.71
#